data_AF-A0A931R918-F1
#
_entry.id   AF-A0A931R918-F1
#
_cell.length_a   1.000
_cell.length_b   1.000
_cell.length_c   1.000
_cell.angle_alpha   90.00
_cell.angle_beta   90.00
_cell.angle_gamma   90.00
#
_symmetry.space_group_name_H-M   'P 1'
#
loop_
_entity.id
_entity.type
_entity.pdbx_description
1 polymer ?
#
loop_
_entity_poly.entity_id
_entity_poly.type
_entity_poly.pdbx_seq_one_letter_code
_entity_poly.pdbx_strand_id
1 'polypeptide(L)'
;MDVLTEQELAIPGSKARGVIPEALILRVASVAVLLVVWQFLSLLLSARYVPGPLLMFSAVAENITSGAILHHFTVTMLRMLVSFALAMALGVVSGTLMGLYRRCEQTLDLWVMVGLTIPSLCYIIVSFLWLGLSTIARRCWLSPGQPFLLSPSTSGRA
;
A
#
# COMPACT_ATOMS: atom_id res chain seq x y z
N MET A 1 -41.77 -41.56 28.54
CA MET A 1 -40.81 -41.53 29.67
C MET A 1 -39.65 -42.42 29.26
N ASP A 2 -38.45 -41.82 29.22
CA ASP A 2 -37.12 -42.46 29.17
C ASP A 2 -36.62 -43.17 27.92
N VAL A 3 -36.49 -42.44 26.80
CA VAL A 3 -35.48 -42.81 25.77
C VAL A 3 -34.70 -41.59 25.21
N LEU A 4 -35.03 -40.35 25.61
CA LEU A 4 -34.48 -39.11 25.03
C LEU A 4 -33.51 -38.38 25.98
N THR A 5 -33.00 -39.04 27.05
CA THR A 5 -32.28 -38.34 28.14
C THR A 5 -30.83 -38.82 28.38
N GLU A 6 -30.38 -39.93 27.80
CA GLU A 6 -29.06 -40.53 28.14
C GLU A 6 -27.97 -40.41 27.06
N GLN A 7 -28.24 -39.72 25.94
CA GLN A 7 -27.22 -39.51 24.88
C GLN A 7 -26.71 -38.06 24.80
N GLU A 8 -27.13 -37.16 25.71
CA GLU A 8 -26.79 -35.73 25.63
C GLU A 8 -25.75 -35.21 26.64
N LEU A 9 -25.12 -36.03 27.51
CA LEU A 9 -24.20 -35.43 28.50
C LEU A 9 -22.92 -36.21 28.81
N ALA A 10 -22.27 -36.74 27.78
CA ALA A 10 -20.85 -37.06 27.88
C ALA A 10 -20.06 -36.13 26.95
N ILE A 11 -20.00 -34.84 27.31
CA ILE A 11 -18.94 -33.95 26.82
C ILE A 11 -17.66 -34.41 27.53
N PRO A 12 -16.73 -35.13 26.87
CA PRO A 12 -15.45 -35.39 27.48
C PRO A 12 -14.75 -34.04 27.57
N GLY A 13 -14.57 -33.57 28.81
CA GLY A 13 -13.83 -32.35 29.09
C GLY A 13 -12.47 -32.41 28.42
N SER A 14 -12.36 -31.73 27.28
CA SER A 14 -11.10 -31.43 26.65
C SER A 14 -10.33 -30.58 27.65
N LYS A 15 -9.46 -31.25 28.39
CA LYS A 15 -8.47 -30.64 29.26
C LYS A 15 -7.65 -29.72 28.36
N ALA A 16 -8.06 -28.46 28.27
CA ALA A 16 -7.25 -27.35 27.79
C ALA A 16 -6.11 -27.16 28.78
N ARG A 17 -5.17 -28.10 28.77
CA ARG A 17 -3.95 -28.05 29.57
C ARG A 17 -3.00 -27.18 28.76
N GLY A 18 -2.73 -25.99 29.29
CA GLY A 18 -1.81 -24.99 28.74
C GLY A 18 -0.37 -25.49 28.66
N VAL A 19 -0.13 -26.41 27.74
CA VAL A 19 1.19 -26.59 27.14
C VAL A 19 1.32 -25.50 26.09
N ILE A 20 2.36 -24.67 26.19
CA ILE A 20 2.80 -23.89 25.02
C ILE A 20 2.91 -24.92 23.89
N PRO A 21 2.10 -24.83 22.81
CA PRO A 21 2.09 -25.87 21.82
C PRO A 21 3.49 -25.90 21.22
N GLU A 22 4.11 -27.07 21.10
CA GLU A 22 5.40 -27.25 20.40
C GLU A 22 5.42 -26.49 19.06
N ALA A 23 4.25 -26.41 18.41
CA ALA A 23 4.00 -25.60 17.22
C ALA A 23 4.31 -24.10 17.39
N LEU A 24 4.06 -23.48 18.54
CA LEU A 24 4.41 -22.08 18.80
C LEU A 24 5.93 -21.90 18.90
N ILE A 25 6.62 -22.82 19.58
CA ILE A 25 8.08 -22.80 19.72
C ILE A 25 8.73 -22.97 18.34
N LEU A 26 8.26 -23.91 17.53
CA LEU A 26 8.74 -24.13 16.16
C LEU A 26 8.47 -22.93 15.24
N ARG A 27 7.31 -22.26 15.38
CA ARG A 27 6.98 -21.03 14.62
C ARG A 27 7.91 -19.88 14.99
N VAL A 28 8.11 -19.64 16.28
CA VAL A 28 9.01 -18.58 16.77
C VAL A 28 10.45 -18.87 16.35
N ALA A 29 10.90 -20.12 16.48
CA ALA A 29 12.22 -20.54 16.03
C ALA A 29 12.41 -20.35 14.51
N SER A 30 11.41 -20.69 13.69
CA SER A 30 11.47 -20.47 12.23
C SER A 30 11.58 -18.99 11.88
N VAL A 31 10.84 -18.12 12.56
CA VAL A 31 10.94 -16.66 12.36
C VAL A 31 12.31 -16.15 12.82
N ALA A 32 12.80 -16.62 13.97
CA ALA A 32 14.11 -16.24 14.48
C ALA A 32 15.24 -16.65 13.52
N VAL A 33 15.21 -17.88 12.98
CA VAL A 33 16.17 -18.34 11.97
C VAL A 33 16.12 -17.45 10.73
N LEU A 34 14.92 -17.09 10.25
CA LEU A 34 14.76 -16.19 9.12
C LEU A 34 15.37 -14.80 9.40
N LEU A 35 15.16 -14.24 10.59
CA LEU A 35 15.76 -12.96 11.00
C LEU A 35 17.28 -13.05 11.09
N VAL A 36 17.82 -14.16 11.59
CA VAL A 36 19.27 -14.38 11.65
C VAL A 36 19.86 -14.50 10.26
N VAL A 37 19.25 -15.29 9.37
CA VAL A 37 19.67 -15.39 7.96
C VAL A 37 19.61 -14.02 7.28
N TRP A 38 18.56 -13.24 7.52
CA TRP A 38 18.43 -11.89 6.98
C TRP A 38 19.51 -10.94 7.53
N GLN A 39 19.80 -10.98 8.83
CA GLN A 39 20.87 -10.20 9.44
C GLN A 39 22.25 -10.58 8.85
N PHE A 40 22.54 -11.87 8.70
CA PHE A 40 23.78 -12.34 8.07
C PHE A 40 23.86 -11.91 6.61
N LEU A 41 22.76 -12.01 5.87
CA LEU A 41 22.70 -11.59 4.47
C LEU A 41 22.87 -10.08 4.31
N SER A 42 22.35 -9.29 5.25
CA SER A 42 22.57 -7.84 5.31
C SER A 42 24.02 -7.44 5.64
N LEU A 43 24.81 -8.32 6.28
CA LEU A 43 26.24 -8.10 6.49
C LEU A 43 27.08 -8.46 5.25
N LEU A 44 26.62 -9.43 4.46
CA LEU A 44 27.28 -9.88 3.22
C LEU A 44 26.98 -8.96 2.02
N LEU A 45 25.78 -8.37 1.97
CA LEU A 45 25.39 -7.38 0.96
C LEU A 45 25.58 -5.97 1.51
N SER A 46 26.14 -5.07 0.70
CA SER A 46 26.37 -3.69 1.11
C SER A 46 25.08 -3.02 1.61
N ALA A 47 25.18 -2.29 2.74
CA ALA A 47 24.07 -1.65 3.47
C ALA A 47 23.18 -0.69 2.63
N ARG A 48 23.56 -0.44 1.38
CA ARG A 48 22.83 0.36 0.40
C ARG A 48 21.65 -0.39 -0.22
N TYR A 49 21.66 -1.73 -0.20
CA TYR A 49 20.60 -2.56 -0.80
C TYR A 49 19.70 -3.21 0.24
N VAL A 50 20.25 -3.61 1.40
CA VAL A 50 19.48 -4.25 2.48
C VAL A 50 19.97 -3.70 3.83
N PRO A 51 19.32 -2.66 4.39
CA PRO A 51 19.60 -2.25 5.77
C PRO A 51 19.26 -3.40 6.71
N GLY A 52 20.12 -3.66 7.69
CA GLY A 52 19.92 -4.76 8.64
C GLY A 52 18.65 -4.56 9.47
N PRO A 53 17.97 -5.64 9.89
CA PRO A 53 16.73 -5.57 10.67
C PRO A 53 16.86 -4.65 11.88
N LEU A 54 17.98 -4.66 12.60
CA LEU A 54 18.20 -3.80 13.76
C LEU A 54 18.23 -2.30 13.41
N LEU A 55 18.87 -1.94 12.29
CA LEU A 55 18.94 -0.55 11.80
C LEU A 55 17.58 -0.08 11.28
N MET A 56 16.79 -0.99 10.70
CA MET A 56 15.40 -0.71 10.31
C MET A 56 14.55 -0.40 11.54
N PHE A 57 14.65 -1.21 12.61
CA PHE A 57 13.90 -0.98 13.84
C PHE A 57 14.28 0.35 14.52
N SER A 58 15.57 0.70 14.59
CA SER A 58 15.99 1.99 15.16
C SER A 58 15.52 3.16 14.31
N ALA A 59 15.63 3.07 12.98
CA ALA A 59 15.15 4.10 12.07
C ALA A 59 13.63 4.27 12.16
N VAL A 60 12.87 3.16 12.27
CA VAL A 60 11.42 3.20 12.47
C VAL A 60 11.08 3.85 13.81
N ALA A 61 11.75 3.48 14.90
CA ALA A 61 11.51 4.08 16.22
C ALA A 61 11.77 5.60 16.20
N GLU A 62 12.86 6.03 15.59
CA GLU A 62 13.22 7.46 15.44
C GLU A 62 12.19 8.22 14.58
N ASN A 63 11.73 7.62 13.48
CA ASN A 63 10.71 8.19 12.59
C ASN A 63 9.30 8.21 13.21
N ILE A 64 9.00 7.29 14.14
CA ILE A 64 7.75 7.33 14.93
C ILE A 64 7.82 8.52 15.90
N THR A 65 8.94 8.71 16.62
CA THR A 65 9.09 9.81 17.58
C THR A 65 9.12 11.20 16.93
N SER A 66 9.63 11.30 15.70
CA SER A 66 9.66 12.56 14.94
C SER A 66 8.30 12.97 14.36
N GLY A 67 7.29 12.10 14.40
CA GLY A 67 5.96 12.36 13.83
C GLY A 67 5.92 12.35 12.29
N ALA A 68 7.04 12.11 11.62
CA ALA A 68 7.14 12.10 10.16
C ALA A 68 6.26 11.01 9.54
N ILE A 69 6.16 9.83 10.19
CA ILE A 69 5.30 8.73 9.72
C ILE A 69 3.83 9.15 9.71
N LEU A 70 3.37 9.81 10.79
CA LEU A 70 1.99 10.27 10.89
C LEU A 70 1.68 11.33 9.82
N HIS A 71 2.63 12.21 9.52
CA HIS A 71 2.47 13.19 8.45
C HIS A 71 2.34 12.52 7.08
N HIS A 72 3.22 11.58 6.72
CA HIS A 72 3.14 10.85 5.45
C HIS A 72 1.87 9.99 5.34
N PHE A 73 1.46 9.38 6.44
CA PHE A 73 0.21 8.63 6.53
C PHE A 73 -1.01 9.53 6.33
N THR A 74 -1.03 10.70 6.96
CA THR A 74 -2.16 11.64 6.86
C THR A 74 -2.28 12.20 5.45
N VAL A 75 -1.16 12.56 4.81
CA VAL A 75 -1.16 13.03 3.41
C VAL A 75 -1.69 11.96 2.46
N THR A 76 -1.29 10.70 2.65
CA THR A 76 -1.78 9.60 1.80
C THR A 76 -3.25 9.30 2.05
N MET A 77 -3.72 9.29 3.30
CA MET A 77 -5.15 9.14 3.62
C MET A 77 -5.98 10.29 3.05
N LEU A 78 -5.56 11.55 3.22
CA LEU A 78 -6.31 12.71 2.73
C LEU A 78 -6.45 12.65 1.22
N ARG A 79 -5.39 12.29 0.51
CA ARG A 79 -5.42 12.11 -0.95
C ARG A 79 -6.39 10.99 -1.36
N MET A 80 -6.34 9.84 -0.68
CA MET A 80 -7.28 8.74 -0.93
C MET A 80 -8.72 9.18 -0.68
N LEU A 81 -8.97 9.94 0.39
CA LEU A 81 -10.30 10.43 0.74
C LEU A 81 -10.83 11.42 -0.29
N VAL A 82 -10.00 12.35 -0.78
CA VAL A 82 -10.39 13.31 -1.83
C VAL A 82 -10.72 12.57 -3.12
N SER A 83 -9.88 11.65 -3.58
CA SER A 83 -10.16 10.84 -4.78
C SER A 83 -11.41 9.99 -4.62
N PHE A 84 -11.61 9.39 -3.44
CA PHE A 84 -12.79 8.59 -3.14
C PHE A 84 -14.06 9.42 -3.11
N ALA A 85 -14.04 10.61 -2.48
CA ALA A 85 -15.19 11.52 -2.45
C ALA A 85 -15.59 11.97 -3.86
N LEU A 86 -14.61 12.30 -4.71
CA LEU A 86 -14.86 12.65 -6.11
C LEU A 86 -15.44 11.47 -6.90
N ALA A 87 -14.86 10.28 -6.76
CA ALA A 87 -15.36 9.08 -7.43
C ALA A 87 -16.76 8.70 -6.95
N MET A 88 -17.04 8.80 -5.65
CA MET A 88 -18.35 8.55 -5.07
C MET A 88 -19.38 9.54 -5.60
N ALA A 89 -19.09 10.84 -5.62
CA ALA A 89 -20.01 11.83 -6.16
C ALA A 89 -20.37 11.53 -7.62
N LEU A 90 -19.37 11.25 -8.46
CA LEU A 90 -19.59 10.90 -9.86
C LEU A 90 -20.36 9.58 -10.02
N GLY A 91 -20.02 8.56 -9.24
CA GLY A 91 -20.68 7.25 -9.26
C GLY A 91 -22.12 7.30 -8.77
N VAL A 92 -22.41 8.11 -7.76
CA VAL A 92 -23.78 8.33 -7.26
C VAL A 92 -24.60 9.05 -8.32
N VAL A 93 -24.06 10.09 -8.94
CA VAL A 93 -24.76 10.82 -10.02
C VAL A 93 -25.04 9.89 -11.20
N SER A 94 -24.04 9.15 -11.68
CA SER A 94 -24.21 8.25 -12.83
C SER A 94 -25.14 7.07 -12.51
N GLY A 95 -25.00 6.44 -11.34
CA GLY A 95 -25.88 5.36 -10.89
C GLY A 95 -27.33 5.81 -10.69
N THR A 96 -27.53 7.02 -10.14
CA THR A 96 -28.88 7.60 -9.99
C THR A 96 -29.50 7.90 -11.35
N LEU A 97 -28.75 8.48 -12.29
CA LEU A 97 -29.20 8.69 -13.68
C LEU A 97 -29.61 7.38 -14.35
N MET A 98 -28.86 6.31 -14.10
CA MET A 98 -29.14 4.97 -14.61
C MET A 98 -30.46 4.42 -14.05
N GLY A 99 -30.75 4.65 -12.77
CA GLY A 99 -31.98 4.22 -12.11
C GLY A 99 -33.23 5.03 -12.48
N LEU A 100 -33.09 6.30 -12.88
CA LEU A 100 -34.23 7.15 -13.26
C LEU A 100 -34.59 7.09 -14.75
N TYR A 101 -33.61 6.89 -15.64
CA TYR A 101 -33.83 7.01 -17.09
C TYR A 101 -33.43 5.73 -17.84
N ARG A 102 -34.43 5.05 -18.43
CA ARG A 102 -34.23 3.81 -19.22
C ARG A 102 -33.30 3.97 -20.43
N ARG A 103 -33.16 5.19 -20.96
CA ARG A 103 -32.24 5.52 -22.07
C ARG A 103 -30.78 5.65 -21.60
N CYS A 104 -30.58 6.17 -20.38
CA CYS A 104 -29.26 6.25 -19.75
C CYS A 104 -28.80 4.87 -19.29
N GLU A 105 -29.71 4.04 -18.77
CA GLU A 105 -29.46 2.64 -18.44
C GLU A 105 -28.83 1.88 -19.61
N GLN A 106 -29.48 1.84 -20.77
CA GLN A 106 -28.99 1.10 -21.94
C GLN A 106 -27.62 1.59 -22.45
N THR A 107 -27.32 2.88 -22.28
CA THR A 107 -26.05 3.45 -22.76
C THR A 107 -24.93 3.21 -21.74
N LEU A 108 -25.19 3.52 -20.46
CA LEU A 108 -24.21 3.43 -19.38
C LEU A 108 -23.91 1.97 -19.00
N ASP A 109 -24.86 1.05 -19.14
CA ASP A 109 -24.67 -0.37 -18.86
C ASP A 109 -23.49 -0.94 -19.67
N LEU A 110 -23.44 -0.65 -20.96
CA LEU A 110 -22.33 -1.04 -21.83
C LEU A 110 -21.00 -0.45 -21.37
N TRP A 111 -20.96 0.85 -21.06
CA TRP A 111 -19.74 1.52 -20.62
C TRP A 111 -19.24 1.01 -19.26
N VAL A 112 -20.16 0.74 -18.32
CA VAL A 112 -19.85 0.18 -17.01
C VAL A 112 -19.33 -1.25 -17.16
N MET A 113 -19.97 -2.08 -17.99
CA MET A 113 -19.53 -3.44 -18.25
C MET A 113 -18.12 -3.48 -18.87
N VAL A 114 -17.84 -2.61 -19.84
CA VAL A 114 -16.49 -2.44 -20.42
C VAL A 114 -15.50 -1.97 -19.35
N GLY A 115 -15.90 -1.04 -18.48
CA GLY A 115 -15.11 -0.54 -17.37
C GLY A 115 -14.70 -1.61 -16.35
N LEU A 116 -15.59 -2.57 -16.10
CA LEU A 116 -15.39 -3.65 -15.14
C LEU A 116 -14.64 -4.85 -15.74
N THR A 117 -14.76 -5.07 -17.05
CA THR A 117 -14.14 -6.22 -17.74
C THR A 117 -12.69 -5.96 -18.13
N ILE A 118 -12.32 -4.69 -18.39
CA ILE A 118 -10.93 -4.33 -18.68
C ILE A 118 -10.11 -4.39 -17.38
N PRO A 119 -8.98 -5.11 -17.34
CA PRO A 119 -8.13 -5.16 -16.17
C PRO A 119 -7.57 -3.79 -15.82
N SER A 120 -7.52 -3.48 -14.51
CA SER A 120 -7.06 -2.20 -13.97
C SER A 120 -5.68 -1.76 -14.47
N LEU A 121 -4.82 -2.75 -14.78
CA LEU A 121 -3.47 -2.56 -15.29
C LEU A 121 -3.44 -1.86 -16.67
N CYS A 122 -4.43 -2.12 -17.54
CA CYS A 122 -4.51 -1.48 -18.85
C CYS A 122 -4.74 0.03 -18.72
N TYR A 123 -5.61 0.46 -17.81
CA TYR A 123 -5.84 1.88 -17.54
C TYR A 123 -4.57 2.59 -17.08
N ILE A 124 -3.81 1.95 -16.19
CA ILE A 124 -2.53 2.48 -15.71
C ILE A 124 -1.56 2.68 -16.88
N ILE A 125 -1.43 1.70 -17.77
CA ILE A 125 -0.53 1.78 -18.94
C ILE A 125 -0.94 2.90 -19.89
N VAL A 126 -2.23 3.00 -20.24
CA VAL A 126 -2.73 4.05 -21.14
C VAL A 126 -2.55 5.44 -20.51
N SER A 127 -2.82 5.59 -19.21
CA SER A 127 -2.54 6.83 -18.49
C SER A 127 -1.06 7.21 -18.54
N PHE A 128 -0.14 6.25 -18.36
CA PHE A 128 1.30 6.50 -18.49
C PHE A 128 1.72 6.90 -19.91
N LEU A 129 1.18 6.23 -20.92
CA LEU A 129 1.46 6.53 -22.33
C LEU A 129 0.95 7.93 -22.71
N TRP A 130 -0.26 8.28 -22.24
CA TRP A 130 -0.89 9.57 -22.52
C TRP A 130 -0.24 10.74 -21.78
N LEU A 131 0.06 10.56 -20.49
CA LEU A 131 0.65 11.62 -19.68
C LEU A 131 2.13 11.86 -19.99
N GLY A 132 2.81 10.88 -20.58
CA GLY A 132 4.22 10.97 -20.97
C GLY A 132 5.14 11.10 -19.75
N LEU A 133 6.11 10.19 -19.62
CA LEU A 133 7.03 10.13 -18.47
C LEU A 133 8.00 11.34 -18.35
N SER A 134 7.83 12.44 -19.10
CA SER A 134 8.95 13.34 -19.40
C SER A 134 8.82 14.84 -19.12
N THR A 135 7.66 15.46 -18.84
CA THR A 135 7.63 16.95 -18.92
C THR A 135 7.26 17.74 -17.67
N ILE A 136 6.50 17.22 -16.70
CA ILE A 136 6.04 18.05 -15.56
C ILE A 136 6.89 17.83 -14.29
N ALA A 137 7.24 16.58 -13.98
CA ALA A 137 7.95 16.23 -12.74
C ALA A 137 9.44 16.63 -12.75
N ARG A 138 10.10 16.73 -13.92
CA ARG A 138 11.53 17.11 -13.99
C ARG A 138 11.75 18.63 -14.03
N ARG A 139 10.80 19.41 -14.58
CA ARG A 139 10.96 20.86 -14.79
C ARG A 139 10.55 21.70 -13.58
N CYS A 140 9.57 21.26 -12.78
CA CYS A 140 9.11 22.00 -11.61
C CYS A 140 9.90 21.66 -10.33
N TRP A 141 10.48 20.45 -10.24
CA TRP A 141 11.21 19.99 -9.05
C TRP A 141 12.67 20.47 -8.97
N LEU A 142 13.25 20.94 -10.09
CA LEU A 142 14.64 21.40 -10.17
C LEU A 142 14.85 22.88 -9.83
N SER A 143 13.80 23.66 -9.54
CA SER A 143 14.00 25.04 -9.06
C SER A 143 12.80 25.58 -8.27
N PRO A 144 12.76 25.36 -6.95
CA PRO A 144 12.32 26.38 -6.03
C PRO A 144 13.48 27.36 -5.82
N GLY A 145 13.59 28.37 -6.69
CA GLY A 145 14.25 29.64 -6.31
C GLY A 145 15.77 29.77 -6.49
N GLN A 146 16.34 29.38 -7.63
CA GLN A 146 17.64 29.94 -8.03
C GLN A 146 17.44 31.05 -9.07
N PRO A 147 17.65 32.35 -8.71
CA PRO A 147 17.75 33.40 -9.71
C PRO A 147 18.95 33.09 -10.60
N PHE A 148 18.67 33.03 -11.88
CA PHE A 148 19.59 32.92 -13.01
C PHE A 148 20.70 34.01 -12.97
N LEU A 149 21.68 33.89 -12.07
CA LEU A 149 22.79 34.84 -11.93
C LEU A 149 24.12 34.14 -11.60
N LEU A 150 25.08 34.34 -12.51
CA LEU A 150 26.54 34.24 -12.40
C LEU A 150 27.22 32.88 -12.58
N SER A 151 27.68 32.64 -13.81
CA SER A 151 29.09 32.30 -14.01
C SER A 151 29.66 33.12 -15.19
N PRO A 152 30.43 34.20 -14.93
CA PRO A 152 31.23 34.83 -15.96
C PRO A 152 32.47 33.96 -16.19
N SER A 153 32.47 33.20 -17.28
CA SER A 153 33.67 32.51 -17.77
C SER A 153 34.50 33.47 -18.63
N THR A 154 35.40 34.22 -18.00
CA THR A 154 36.58 34.79 -18.64
C THR A 154 37.83 33.96 -18.27
N SER A 155 38.83 33.98 -19.17
CA SER A 155 40.12 33.26 -19.17
C SER A 155 40.07 31.82 -19.71
N GLY A 156 40.86 31.40 -20.69
CA GLY A 156 42.02 31.98 -21.35
C GLY A 156 43.20 31.00 -21.33
N ARG A 157 43.81 30.76 -22.50
CA ARG A 157 45.05 29.99 -22.79
C ARG A 157 44.96 28.45 -22.83
N ALA A 158 45.11 27.90 -24.03
CA ALA A 158 46.36 27.30 -24.52
C ALA A 158 46.33 27.25 -26.05
#